data_AF-A0A9E5KMB2-F1
#
_entry.id   AF-A0A9E5KMB2-F1
#
_cell.length_a   1.000
_cell.length_b   1.000
_cell.length_c   1.000
_cell.angle_alpha   90.00
_cell.angle_beta   90.00
_cell.angle_gamma   90.00
#
_symmetry.space_group_name_H-M   'P 1'
#
loop_
_entity.id
_entity.type
_entity.pdbx_description
1 polymer ?
#
loop_
_entity_poly.entity_id
_entity_poly.type
_entity_poly.pdbx_seq_one_letter_code
_entity_poly.pdbx_strand_id
1 'polypeptide(L)'
;MSFLLAISVGNTRTAVGHFHGDDLHVVQHIVNGDIGAVITAAVEQWGHKLESDGDGEIVIASVNDAVASAIETKLAAELHTDIWRLGRDLEVPIGRCIDEDATPGQDRLLAAAAAYAAVKQAV
;
A
#
# COMPACT_ATOMS: atom_id res chain seq x y z
N MET A 1 13.67 -6.56 -12.93
CA MET A 1 12.29 -6.04 -12.90
C MET A 1 12.05 -5.46 -11.51
N SER A 2 11.27 -4.38 -11.38
CA SER A 2 11.01 -3.75 -10.09
C SER A 2 10.03 -4.58 -9.25
N PHE A 3 10.31 -4.73 -7.96
CA PHE A 3 9.44 -5.38 -6.99
C PHE A 3 8.79 -4.33 -6.09
N LEU A 4 7.47 -4.39 -5.90
CA LEU A 4 6.78 -3.48 -4.99
C LEU A 4 5.84 -4.27 -4.07
N LEU A 5 6.06 -4.20 -2.77
CA LEU A 5 5.07 -4.64 -1.78
C LEU A 5 4.13 -3.47 -1.48
N ALA A 6 2.87 -3.63 -1.85
CA ALA A 6 1.82 -2.65 -1.62
C ALA A 6 0.93 -3.07 -0.46
N ILE A 7 0.75 -2.17 0.50
CA ILE A 7 -0.09 -2.37 1.68
C ILE A 7 -1.13 -1.27 1.73
N SER A 8 -2.42 -1.63 1.70
CA SER A 8 -3.53 -0.68 1.77
C SER A 8 -4.29 -0.86 3.08
N VAL A 9 -4.15 0.11 3.97
CA VAL A 9 -4.77 0.11 5.30
C VAL A 9 -6.10 0.85 5.25
N GLY A 10 -7.19 0.08 5.10
CA GLY A 10 -8.56 0.58 5.23
C GLY A 10 -8.98 0.76 6.70
N ASN A 11 -10.22 1.19 6.91
CA ASN A 11 -10.77 1.34 8.26
C ASN A 11 -10.82 0.02 9.05
N THR A 12 -11.23 -1.06 8.40
CA THR A 12 -11.50 -2.36 9.05
C THR A 12 -10.47 -3.43 8.69
N ARG A 13 -9.92 -3.36 7.49
CA ARG A 13 -9.04 -4.38 6.92
C ARG A 13 -7.84 -3.74 6.24
N THR A 14 -6.75 -4.49 6.25
CA THR A 14 -5.53 -4.19 5.51
C THR A 14 -5.41 -5.19 4.36
N ALA A 15 -5.21 -4.67 3.15
CA ALA A 15 -4.84 -5.47 2.00
C ALA A 15 -3.31 -5.50 1.89
N VAL A 16 -2.75 -6.67 1.62
CA VAL A 16 -1.32 -6.88 1.40
C VAL A 16 -1.16 -7.64 0.09
N GLY A 17 -0.39 -7.09 -0.84
CA GLY A 17 -0.04 -7.77 -2.09
C GLY A 17 1.23 -7.19 -2.69
N HIS A 18 1.84 -7.90 -3.64
CA HIS A 18 3.06 -7.44 -4.29
C HIS A 18 2.91 -7.36 -5.80
N PHE A 19 3.78 -6.58 -6.42
CA PHE A 19 3.89 -6.43 -7.86
C PHE A 19 5.26 -6.88 -8.35
N HIS A 20 5.27 -7.57 -9.50
CA HIS A 20 6.44 -7.73 -10.35
C HIS A 20 6.21 -6.91 -11.63
N GLY A 21 6.85 -5.75 -11.72
CA GLY A 21 6.50 -4.78 -12.75
C GLY A 21 5.06 -4.29 -12.59
N ASP A 22 4.21 -4.55 -13.59
CA ASP A 22 2.79 -4.14 -13.61
C ASP A 22 1.84 -5.26 -13.14
N ASP A 23 2.34 -6.46 -12.89
CA ASP A 23 1.52 -7.62 -12.52
C ASP A 23 1.29 -7.65 -11.02
N LEU A 24 0.03 -7.51 -10.60
CA LEU A 24 -0.39 -7.70 -9.21
C LEU A 24 -0.50 -9.19 -8.91
N HIS A 25 0.29 -9.64 -7.95
CA HIS A 25 0.22 -10.99 -7.42
C HIS A 25 -0.65 -11.04 -6.16
N VAL A 26 -0.68 -12.21 -5.52
CA VAL A 26 -1.52 -12.59 -4.37
C VAL A 26 -1.89 -11.40 -3.46
N VAL A 27 -3.19 -11.14 -3.32
CA VAL A 27 -3.72 -10.13 -2.39
C VAL A 27 -4.40 -10.82 -1.23
N GLN A 28 -3.92 -10.55 -0.02
CA GLN A 28 -4.54 -11.01 1.23
C GLN A 28 -5.25 -9.85 1.91
N HIS A 29 -6.49 -10.08 2.36
CA HIS A 29 -7.26 -9.11 3.14
C HIS A 29 -7.38 -9.57 4.58
N ILE A 30 -6.74 -8.82 5.49
CA ILE A 30 -6.59 -9.20 6.90
C ILE A 30 -7.27 -8.14 7.76
N VAL A 31 -7.92 -8.56 8.84
CA VAL A 31 -8.58 -7.62 9.77
C VAL A 31 -7.55 -6.82 10.55
N ASN A 32 -7.76 -5.50 10.69
CA ASN A 32 -6.80 -4.62 11.37
C ASN A 32 -6.57 -4.98 12.85
N GLY A 33 -7.52 -5.70 13.47
CA GLY A 33 -7.38 -6.21 14.84
C GLY A 33 -6.30 -7.29 14.97
N ASP A 34 -5.85 -7.88 13.87
CA ASP A 34 -4.77 -8.89 13.84
C ASP A 34 -3.54 -8.34 13.11
N ILE A 35 -2.86 -7.38 13.76
CA ILE A 35 -1.63 -6.81 13.22
C ILE A 35 -0.57 -7.90 13.01
N GLY A 36 -0.52 -8.94 13.85
CA GLY A 36 0.43 -10.04 13.70
C GLY A 36 0.27 -10.76 12.36
N ALA A 37 -0.96 -11.10 11.99
CA ALA A 37 -1.25 -11.71 10.68
C ALA A 37 -0.87 -10.78 9.51
N VAL A 38 -1.09 -9.46 9.63
CA VAL A 38 -0.68 -8.49 8.60
C VAL A 38 0.84 -8.52 8.39
N ILE A 39 1.62 -8.52 9.47
CA ILE A 39 3.09 -8.60 9.39
C ILE A 39 3.53 -9.91 8.76
N THR A 40 2.99 -11.04 9.22
CA THR A 40 3.31 -12.37 8.65
C THR A 40 3.05 -12.41 7.14
N ALA A 41 1.89 -11.92 6.70
CA ALA A 41 1.56 -11.88 5.27
C ALA A 41 2.51 -10.95 4.50
N ALA A 42 2.84 -9.77 5.04
CA ALA A 42 3.77 -8.85 4.39
C ALA A 42 5.18 -9.42 4.26
N VAL A 43 5.69 -10.11 5.29
CA VAL A 43 6.99 -10.80 5.25
C VAL A 43 6.99 -11.95 4.24
N GLU A 44 5.92 -12.74 4.20
CA GLU A 44 5.75 -13.81 3.21
C GLU A 44 5.75 -13.24 1.78
N GLN A 45 4.96 -12.19 1.53
CA GLN A 45 4.90 -11.53 0.24
C GLN A 45 6.25 -10.92 -0.15
N TRP A 46 6.97 -10.31 0.80
CA TRP A 46 8.32 -9.77 0.58
C TRP A 46 9.33 -10.84 0.18
N GLY A 47 9.16 -12.09 0.64
CA GLY A 47 10.02 -13.22 0.24
C GLY A 47 10.05 -13.48 -1.27
N HIS A 48 8.97 -13.16 -1.99
CA HIS A 48 8.90 -13.26 -3.45
C HIS A 48 9.74 -12.21 -4.19
N LYS A 49 10.35 -11.25 -3.48
CA LYS A 49 11.34 -10.33 -4.04
C LYS A 49 12.52 -11.07 -4.67
N LEU A 50 12.93 -12.20 -4.09
CA LEU A 50 14.06 -13.01 -4.58
C LEU A 50 13.83 -13.60 -5.98
N GLU A 51 12.59 -13.58 -6.46
CA GLU A 51 12.23 -14.02 -7.81
C GLU A 51 12.47 -12.90 -8.86
N SER A 52 12.79 -11.68 -8.42
CA SER A 52 13.17 -10.54 -9.26
C SER A 52 14.64 -10.18 -9.07
N ASP A 53 15.35 -9.91 -10.18
CA ASP A 53 16.76 -9.44 -10.18
C ASP A 53 16.97 -8.00 -9.63
N GLY A 54 15.97 -7.42 -8.95
CA GLY A 54 15.93 -5.99 -8.62
C GLY A 54 15.76 -5.69 -7.12
N ASP A 55 16.11 -4.47 -6.75
CA ASP A 55 15.69 -3.89 -5.47
C ASP A 55 14.17 -3.81 -5.40
N GLY A 56 13.65 -3.88 -4.18
CA GLY A 56 12.23 -3.95 -3.89
C GLY A 56 11.88 -2.85 -2.92
N GLU A 57 10.69 -2.29 -3.08
CA GLU A 57 10.20 -1.20 -2.25
C GLU A 57 8.93 -1.62 -1.52
N ILE A 58 8.69 -1.03 -0.35
CA ILE A 58 7.46 -1.22 0.42
C ILE A 58 6.73 0.10 0.48
N VAL A 59 5.46 0.11 0.05
CA VAL A 59 4.62 1.30 0.08
C VAL A 59 3.33 1.01 0.84
N ILE A 60 3.01 1.87 1.80
CA ILE A 60 1.79 1.83 2.59
C ILE A 60 0.89 3.01 2.23
N ALA A 61 -0.32 2.69 1.77
CA ALA A 61 -1.46 3.60 1.69
C ALA A 61 -2.36 3.45 2.92
N SER A 62 -2.94 4.53 3.44
CA SER A 62 -3.73 4.43 4.66
C SER A 62 -4.83 5.48 4.80
N VAL A 63 -5.98 5.03 5.28
CA VAL A 63 -7.02 5.90 5.87
C VAL A 63 -7.14 5.72 7.39
N ASN A 64 -6.28 4.90 7.99
CA ASN A 64 -6.23 4.64 9.42
C ASN A 64 -4.77 4.70 9.93
N ASP A 65 -4.33 5.90 10.31
CA ASP A 65 -2.94 6.16 10.67
C ASP A 65 -2.44 5.39 11.89
N ALA A 66 -3.31 5.13 12.87
CA ALA A 66 -2.92 4.35 14.04
C ALA A 66 -2.51 2.92 13.64
N VAL A 67 -3.29 2.27 12.79
CA VAL A 67 -2.99 0.92 12.29
C VAL A 67 -1.78 0.95 11.38
N ALA A 68 -1.70 1.89 10.45
CA ALA A 68 -0.60 1.98 9.51
C ALA A 68 0.75 2.27 10.20
N SER A 69 0.77 3.12 11.23
CA SER A 69 2.01 3.39 11.99
C SER A 69 2.48 2.17 12.78
N ALA A 70 1.55 1.38 13.30
CA ALA A 70 1.87 0.13 13.99
C ALA A 70 2.41 -0.95 13.03
N ILE A 71 1.85 -1.04 11.82
CA ILE A 71 2.37 -1.92 10.76
C ILE A 71 3.76 -1.47 10.32
N GLU A 72 3.93 -0.19 10.00
CA GLU A 72 5.19 0.41 9.55
C GLU A 72 6.33 0.18 10.54
N THR A 73 6.09 0.46 11.83
CA THR A 73 7.10 0.26 12.89
C THR A 73 7.55 -1.19 13.00
N LYS A 74 6.61 -2.14 12.92
CA LYS A 74 6.92 -3.57 13.02
C LYS A 74 7.63 -4.09 11.78
N LEU A 75 7.19 -3.70 10.58
CA LEU A 75 7.83 -4.11 9.33
C LEU A 75 9.25 -3.55 9.21
N ALA A 76 9.47 -2.29 9.60
CA ALA A 76 10.81 -1.70 9.57
C ALA A 76 11.77 -2.46 10.49
N ALA A 77 11.28 -2.91 11.65
CA ALA A 77 12.06 -3.71 12.59
C ALA A 77 12.37 -5.12 12.08
N GLU A 78 11.46 -5.75 11.32
CA GLU A 78 11.66 -7.12 10.81
C GLU A 78 12.42 -7.19 9.49
N LEU A 79 12.14 -6.28 8.55
CA LEU A 79 12.66 -6.35 7.19
C LEU A 79 13.91 -5.49 6.97
N HIS A 80 14.23 -4.60 7.91
CA HIS A 80 15.39 -3.70 7.84
C HIS A 80 15.50 -2.94 6.51
N THR A 81 14.36 -2.55 5.95
CA THR A 81 14.23 -1.85 4.66
C THR A 81 13.42 -0.58 4.82
N ASP A 82 13.61 0.37 3.91
CA ASP A 82 12.82 1.59 3.87
C ASP A 82 11.36 1.29 3.50
N ILE A 83 10.45 1.98 4.18
CA ILE A 83 9.01 1.87 3.99
C ILE A 83 8.46 3.27 3.73
N TRP A 84 7.72 3.42 2.65
CA TRP A 84 7.21 4.69 2.20
C TRP A 84 5.70 4.81 2.46
N ARG A 85 5.26 5.99 2.90
CA ARG A 85 3.83 6.30 3.12
C ARG A 85 3.30 7.22 2.02
N LEU A 86 2.23 6.78 1.35
CA LEU A 86 1.49 7.63 0.44
C LEU A 86 0.79 8.77 1.21
N GLY A 87 0.88 9.97 0.66
CA GLY A 87 0.43 11.23 1.26
C GLY A 87 1.31 11.79 2.38
N ARG A 88 2.39 11.10 2.79
CA ARG A 88 3.38 11.60 3.78
C ARG A 88 4.76 11.71 3.15
N ASP A 89 5.23 10.61 2.56
CA ASP A 89 6.57 10.51 1.95
C ASP A 89 6.48 10.54 0.42
N LEU A 90 5.40 9.99 -0.14
CA LEU A 90 5.11 9.99 -1.58
C LEU A 90 3.81 10.76 -1.85
N GLU A 91 3.78 11.59 -2.89
CA GLU A 91 2.54 12.27 -3.29
C GLU A 91 1.53 11.29 -3.90
N VAL A 92 0.23 11.55 -3.67
CA VAL A 92 -0.83 10.75 -4.31
C VAL A 92 -0.96 11.20 -5.77
N PRO A 93 -0.79 10.31 -6.77
CA PRO A 93 -0.62 10.69 -8.17
C PRO A 93 -1.95 10.99 -8.89
N ILE A 94 -2.86 11.71 -8.25
CA ILE A 94 -4.06 12.26 -8.89
C ILE A 94 -4.39 13.63 -8.31
N GLY A 95 -4.76 14.57 -9.19
CA GLY A 95 -5.19 15.90 -8.78
C GLY A 95 -6.42 15.85 -7.88
N ARG A 96 -6.40 16.63 -6.80
CA ARG A 96 -7.54 16.79 -5.88
C ARG A 96 -8.46 17.88 -6.42
N CYS A 97 -9.51 17.53 -7.15
CA CYS A 97 -10.61 18.46 -7.48
C CYS A 97 -11.74 18.21 -6.50
N ILE A 98 -11.50 18.58 -5.25
CA ILE A 98 -12.38 18.32 -4.12
C ILE A 98 -12.73 19.67 -3.49
N ASP A 99 -13.98 19.85 -3.10
CA ASP A 99 -14.43 21.06 -2.39
C ASP A 99 -13.58 21.29 -1.13
N GLU A 100 -13.40 22.55 -0.75
CA GLU A 100 -12.46 22.99 0.30
C GLU A 100 -12.70 22.30 1.67
N ASP A 101 -13.91 21.79 1.90
CA ASP A 101 -14.33 21.11 3.14
C ASP A 101 -14.39 19.57 3.03
N ALA A 102 -14.09 18.99 1.87
CA ALA A 102 -14.18 17.55 1.66
C ALA A 102 -12.81 16.87 1.85
N THR A 103 -12.74 15.94 2.81
CA THR A 103 -11.55 15.12 3.10
C THR A 103 -11.81 13.67 2.71
N PRO A 104 -11.71 13.29 1.42
CA PRO A 104 -11.82 11.89 1.04
C PRO A 104 -10.62 11.12 1.58
N GLY A 105 -10.87 9.90 2.08
CA GLY A 105 -9.81 8.99 2.47
C GLY A 105 -8.87 8.69 1.30
N GLN A 106 -7.57 8.55 1.59
CA GLN A 106 -6.53 8.19 0.62
C GLN A 106 -6.90 7.00 -0.27
N ASP A 107 -7.59 5.98 0.26
CA ASP A 107 -8.06 4.82 -0.52
C ASP A 107 -8.92 5.23 -1.72
N ARG A 108 -9.77 6.25 -1.57
CA ARG A 108 -10.63 6.74 -2.66
C ARG A 108 -9.83 7.50 -3.71
N LEU A 109 -8.80 8.25 -3.29
CA LEU A 109 -7.90 8.93 -4.20
C LEU A 109 -7.04 7.94 -4.98
N LEU A 110 -6.53 6.90 -4.33
CA LEU A 110 -5.74 5.86 -4.97
C LEU A 110 -6.58 4.98 -5.88
N ALA A 111 -7.81 4.64 -5.49
CA ALA A 111 -8.76 3.97 -6.37
C ALA A 111 -9.07 4.82 -7.61
N ALA A 112 -9.26 6.14 -7.45
CA ALA A 112 -9.47 7.05 -8.57
C ALA A 112 -8.22 7.17 -9.46
N ALA A 113 -7.02 7.24 -8.88
CA ALA A 113 -5.75 7.26 -9.61
C ALA A 113 -5.55 5.98 -10.41
N ALA A 114 -5.76 4.81 -9.80
CA ALA A 114 -5.65 3.51 -10.45
C ALA A 114 -6.69 3.34 -11.57
N ALA A 115 -7.94 3.72 -11.31
CA ALA A 115 -8.99 3.72 -12.33
C ALA A 115 -8.61 4.64 -13.50
N TYR A 116 -8.18 5.87 -13.23
CA TYR A 116 -7.75 6.80 -14.27
C TYR A 116 -6.54 6.28 -15.05
N ALA A 117 -5.54 5.69 -14.41
CA ALA A 117 -4.40 5.08 -15.09
C ALA A 117 -4.82 3.94 -16.02
N ALA A 118 -5.79 3.11 -15.60
CA ALA A 118 -6.28 1.97 -16.36
C ALA A 118 -7.21 2.36 -17.53
N VAL A 119 -8.11 3.34 -17.33
CA VAL A 119 -9.17 3.66 -18.31
C VAL A 119 -8.96 4.99 -19.04
N LYS A 120 -8.02 5.84 -18.59
CA LYS A 120 -7.79 7.23 -19.04
C LYS A 120 -9.07 8.09 -19.08
N GLN A 121 -10.07 7.74 -18.29
CA GLN A 121 -11.33 8.44 -18.16
C GLN A 121 -11.63 8.68 -16.68
N ALA A 122 -11.96 9.92 -16.34
CA ALA A 122 -12.51 10.30 -15.05
C ALA A 122 -13.98 10.68 -15.28
N VAL A 123 -14.89 10.11 -14.49
CA VAL A 123 -16.29 10.56 -14.36
C VAL A 123 -16.48 11.17 -12.99
#